data_AF-A0A3G6RQK2-F1
#
_entry.id   AF-A0A3G6RQK2-F1
#
_cell.length_a   1.000
_cell.length_b   1.000
_cell.length_c   1.000
_cell.angle_alpha   90.00
_cell.angle_beta   90.00
_cell.angle_gamma   90.00
#
_symmetry.space_group_name_H-M   'P 1'
#
loop_
_entity.id
_entity.type
_entity.pdbx_description
1 polymer ?
#
loop_
_entity_poly.entity_id
_entity_poly.type
_entity_poly.pdbx_seq_one_letter_code
_entity_poly.pdbx_strand_id
1 'polypeptide(L)'
;MSKSRSDLRSRIRTARKNSARKELASFALIASRNAKRSSIALGIPFEIIKNGAVYQFQHGKMVKTASLKKIESDRSKLTKGSKICLK
;
A
#
# COMPACT_ATOMS: atom_id res chain seq x y z
N MET A 1 -9.22 -25.03 -26.78
CA MET A 1 -9.66 -24.56 -25.44
C MET A 1 -10.81 -23.58 -25.63
N SER A 2 -12.02 -23.87 -25.13
CA SER A 2 -13.18 -23.00 -25.34
C SER A 2 -13.01 -21.66 -24.57
N LYS A 3 -13.23 -20.53 -25.25
CA LYS A 3 -13.04 -19.17 -24.69
C LYS A 3 -13.78 -18.94 -23.35
N SER A 4 -14.91 -19.61 -23.13
CA SER A 4 -15.70 -19.51 -21.90
C SER A 4 -15.00 -20.07 -20.64
N ARG A 5 -14.22 -21.15 -20.78
CA ARG A 5 -13.49 -21.77 -19.65
C ARG A 5 -12.24 -20.96 -19.26
N SER A 6 -11.60 -20.27 -20.20
CA SER A 6 -10.46 -19.39 -19.92
C SER A 6 -10.89 -18.11 -19.17
N ASP A 7 -12.04 -17.54 -19.51
CA ASP A 7 -12.56 -16.33 -18.85
C ASP A 7 -12.97 -16.59 -17.39
N LEU A 8 -13.59 -17.74 -17.11
CA LEU A 8 -13.91 -18.15 -15.75
C LEU A 8 -12.65 -18.31 -14.87
N ARG A 9 -11.61 -18.97 -15.39
CA ARG A 9 -10.34 -19.14 -14.68
C ARG A 9 -9.63 -17.81 -14.43
N SER A 10 -9.69 -16.89 -15.39
CA SER A 10 -9.17 -15.52 -15.24
C SER A 10 -9.88 -14.78 -14.10
N ARG A 11 -11.23 -14.82 -14.07
CA ARG A 11 -12.05 -14.21 -13.02
C ARG A 11 -11.79 -14.79 -11.62
N ILE A 12 -11.63 -16.10 -11.51
CA ILE A 12 -11.27 -16.75 -10.23
C ILE A 12 -9.90 -16.27 -9.75
N ARG A 13 -8.92 -16.16 -10.67
CA ARG A 13 -7.56 -15.70 -10.33
C ARG A 13 -7.54 -14.24 -9.87
N THR A 14 -8.30 -13.35 -10.52
CA THR A 14 -8.41 -11.95 -10.10
C THR A 14 -9.14 -11.81 -8.77
N ALA A 15 -10.22 -12.56 -8.56
CA ALA A 15 -10.95 -12.57 -7.29
C ALA A 15 -10.05 -13.00 -6.12
N ARG A 16 -9.27 -14.08 -6.27
CA ARG A 16 -8.30 -14.54 -5.26
C ARG A 16 -7.19 -13.53 -4.99
N LYS A 17 -6.67 -12.87 -6.02
CA LYS A 17 -5.68 -11.78 -5.83
C LYS A 17 -6.27 -10.62 -5.04
N ASN A 18 -7.53 -10.27 -5.31
CA ASN A 18 -8.22 -9.20 -4.60
C ASN A 18 -8.52 -9.56 -3.14
N SER A 19 -8.90 -10.81 -2.84
CA SER A 19 -9.09 -11.26 -1.46
C SER A 19 -7.80 -11.23 -0.66
N ALA A 20 -6.71 -11.79 -1.22
CA ALA A 20 -5.39 -11.75 -0.58
C ALA A 20 -4.91 -10.32 -0.32
N ARG A 21 -5.16 -9.40 -1.25
CA ARG A 21 -4.83 -7.97 -1.07
C ARG A 21 -5.63 -7.34 0.08
N LYS A 22 -6.91 -7.68 0.22
CA LYS A 22 -7.75 -7.19 1.32
C LYS A 22 -7.28 -7.70 2.67
N GLU A 23 -6.93 -8.98 2.74
CA GLU A 23 -6.37 -9.60 3.96
C GLU A 23 -5.04 -8.97 4.37
N LEU A 24 -4.14 -8.74 3.40
CA LEU A 24 -2.87 -8.07 3.68
C LEU A 24 -3.08 -6.63 4.16
N ALA A 25 -4.03 -5.91 3.55
CA ALA A 25 -4.37 -4.55 3.96
C ALA A 25 -4.99 -4.52 5.38
N SER A 26 -5.86 -5.47 5.73
CA SER A 26 -6.44 -5.55 7.08
C SER A 26 -5.39 -5.91 8.12
N PHE A 27 -4.51 -6.87 7.82
CA PHE A 27 -3.39 -7.24 8.68
C PHE A 27 -2.47 -6.04 8.94
N ALA A 28 -2.05 -5.34 7.88
CA ALA A 28 -1.22 -4.14 8.00
C ALA A 28 -1.90 -3.05 8.84
N LEU A 29 -3.20 -2.83 8.65
CA LEU A 29 -3.97 -1.85 9.42
C LEU A 29 -4.01 -2.19 10.91
N ILE A 30 -4.23 -3.47 11.25
CA ILE A 30 -4.24 -3.95 12.63
C ILE A 30 -2.86 -3.79 13.25
N ALA A 31 -1.81 -4.23 12.56
CA ALA A 31 -0.42 -4.11 13.02
C ALA A 31 -0.05 -2.64 13.28
N SER A 32 -0.38 -1.72 12.37
CA SER A 32 -0.14 -0.28 12.56
C SER A 32 -0.89 0.30 13.75
N ARG A 33 -2.16 -0.10 13.96
CA ARG A 33 -2.96 0.35 15.12
C ARG A 33 -2.37 -0.15 16.43
N ASN A 34 -1.95 -1.40 16.48
CA ASN A 34 -1.34 -2.00 17.66
C ASN A 34 0.01 -1.35 17.96
N ALA A 35 0.87 -1.18 16.95
CA ALA A 35 2.14 -0.47 17.09
C ALA A 35 1.93 0.95 17.65
N LYS A 36 0.97 1.71 17.10
CA LYS A 36 0.62 3.05 17.62
C LYS A 36 0.22 3.01 19.10
N ARG A 37 -0.65 2.07 19.49
CA ARG A 37 -1.08 1.93 20.90
C ARG A 37 0.11 1.63 21.80
N SER A 38 0.97 0.69 21.42
CA SER A 38 2.17 0.34 22.18
C SER A 38 3.14 1.51 22.29
N SER A 39 3.40 2.23 21.19
CA SER A 39 4.27 3.40 21.21
C SER A 39 3.74 4.51 22.12
N ILE A 40 2.42 4.76 22.14
CA ILE A 40 1.81 5.72 23.06
C ILE A 40 1.98 5.27 24.51
N ALA A 41 1.69 4.00 24.81
CA ALA A 41 1.79 3.45 26.17
C ALA A 41 3.24 3.48 26.70
N LEU A 42 4.22 3.24 25.83
CA LEU A 42 5.65 3.21 26.17
C LEU A 42 6.35 4.56 26.02
N GLY A 43 5.64 5.62 25.58
CA GLY A 43 6.24 6.93 25.32
C GLY A 43 7.27 6.95 24.18
N ILE A 44 7.25 5.96 23.29
CA ILE A 44 8.20 5.83 22.19
C ILE A 44 7.75 6.71 21.01
N PRO A 45 8.61 7.56 20.44
CA PRO A 45 8.26 8.33 19.25
C PRO A 45 8.00 7.43 18.05
N PHE A 46 7.03 7.81 17.21
CA PHE A 46 6.69 7.05 15.99
C PHE A 46 6.30 7.97 14.85
N GLU A 47 6.36 7.45 13.63
CA GLU A 47 6.00 8.19 12.42
C GLU A 47 4.59 7.82 11.93
N ILE A 48 3.92 8.81 11.34
CA ILE A 48 2.59 8.70 10.75
C ILE A 48 2.65 9.26 9.34
N ILE A 49 2.23 8.47 8.36
CA ILE A 49 2.02 8.94 6.99
C ILE A 49 0.56 9.37 6.86
N LYS A 50 0.33 10.64 6.53
CA LYS A 50 -1.02 11.21 6.34
C LYS A 50 -0.99 12.31 5.29
N ASN A 51 -2.00 12.37 4.42
CA ASN A 51 -2.16 13.43 3.41
C ASN A 51 -0.91 13.68 2.54
N GLY A 52 -0.19 12.62 2.17
CA GLY A 52 1.05 12.76 1.39
C GLY A 52 2.21 13.38 2.16
N ALA A 53 2.20 13.36 3.49
CA ALA A 53 3.30 13.80 4.33
C ALA A 53 3.61 12.79 5.44
N VAL A 54 4.84 12.83 5.92
CA VAL A 54 5.31 12.08 7.09
C VAL A 54 5.32 13.03 8.28
N TYR A 55 4.78 12.56 9.40
CA TYR A 55 4.72 13.27 10.67
C TYR A 55 5.37 12.43 11.76
N GLN A 56 6.22 13.04 12.56
CA GLN A 56 6.72 12.42 13.79
C GLN A 56 5.80 12.79 14.95
N PHE A 57 5.36 11.78 15.70
CA PHE A 57 4.54 11.93 16.89
C PHE A 57 5.36 11.63 18.14
N GLN A 58 5.38 12.58 19.07
CA GLN A 58 6.05 12.44 20.36
C GLN A 58 5.33 13.29 21.42
N HIS A 59 5.02 12.71 22.58
CA HIS A 59 4.38 13.40 23.71
C HIS A 59 3.14 14.26 23.34
N GLY A 60 2.23 13.73 22.51
CA GLY A 60 1.03 14.45 22.09
C GLY A 60 1.23 15.51 21.02
N LYS A 61 2.48 15.80 20.64
CA LYS A 61 2.83 16.71 19.55
C LYS A 61 3.05 15.95 18.26
N MET A 62 2.63 16.54 17.16
CA MET A 62 2.79 15.99 15.82
C MET A 62 3.51 17.02 14.95
N VAL A 63 4.71 16.69 14.50
CA VAL A 63 5.55 17.59 13.69
C VAL A 63 5.72 16.98 12.30
N LYS A 64 5.47 17.77 11.26
CA LYS A 64 5.69 17.32 9.88
C LYS A 64 7.19 17.22 9.63
N THR A 65 7.69 16.04 9.25
CA THR A 65 9.11 15.79 8.99
C THR A 65 9.43 15.74 7.50
N ALA A 66 8.53 15.20 6.69
CA ALA A 66 8.75 15.09 5.26
C ALA A 66 7.44 15.22 4.46
N SER A 67 7.56 15.53 3.17
CA SER A 67 6.46 15.43 2.21
C SER A 67 6.76 14.29 1.23
N LEU A 68 5.79 13.41 1.03
CA LEU A 68 5.89 12.33 0.06
C LEU A 68 5.42 12.87 -1.30
N LYS A 69 6.30 12.82 -2.29
CA LYS A 69 5.92 12.99 -3.68
C LYS A 69 5.62 11.63 -4.26
N LYS A 70 4.41 11.46 -4.79
CA LYS A 70 4.10 10.28 -5.60
C LYS A 70 4.89 10.42 -6.90
N ILE A 71 5.77 9.47 -7.17
CA ILE A 71 6.45 9.40 -8.46
C ILE A 71 5.43 8.88 -9.47
N GLU A 72 5.00 9.76 -10.38
CA GLU A 72 4.23 9.34 -11.55
C GLU A 72 5.24 8.89 -12.60
N SER A 73 5.35 7.57 -12.79
CA SER A 73 6.12 7.03 -13.91
C SER A 73 5.31 7.26 -15.18
N ASP A 74 5.76 8.14 -16.06
CA ASP A 74 5.14 8.29 -17.37
C ASP A 74 5.38 7.01 -18.19
N ARG A 75 4.29 6.32 -18.53
CA ARG A 75 4.31 5.04 -19.27
C ARG A 75 3.84 5.27 -20.70
N SER A 76 4.36 6.32 -21.31
CA SER A 76 4.06 6.67 -22.70
C SER A 76 4.67 5.62 -23.65
N LYS A 77 3.98 5.37 -24.78
CA LYS A 77 4.40 4.46 -25.87
C LYS A 77 4.51 2.96 -25.54
N LEU A 78 3.78 2.45 -24.53
CA LEU A 78 3.67 1.00 -24.32
C LEU A 78 2.85 0.32 -25.43
N THR A 79 3.43 -0.65 -26.11
CA THR A 79 2.74 -1.52 -27.07
C THR A 79 2.54 -2.93 -26.47
N LYS A 80 1.67 -3.73 -27.09
CA LYS A 80 1.42 -5.10 -26.64
C LYS A 80 2.71 -5.92 -26.71
N GLY A 81 3.24 -6.33 -25.56
CA GLY A 81 4.48 -7.10 -25.45
C GLY A 81 5.67 -6.30 -24.88
N SER A 82 5.54 -4.99 -24.67
CA SER A 82 6.59 -4.18 -24.04
C SER A 82 6.85 -4.61 -22.58
N LYS A 83 8.12 -4.60 -22.17
CA LYS A 83 8.54 -4.82 -20.78
C LYS A 83 8.86 -3.47 -20.12
N ILE A 84 8.26 -3.20 -18.97
CA ILE A 84 8.56 -2.01 -18.18
C ILE A 84 9.83 -2.32 -17.37
N CYS A 85 10.93 -1.66 -17.72
CA CYS A 85 12.14 -1.65 -16.89
C CYS A 85 12.09 -0.39 -16.02
N LEU A 86 11.76 -0.56 -14.75
CA LEU A 86 11.97 0.47 -13.75
C LEU A 86 13.46 0.45 -13.41
N LYS A 87 14.19 1.54 -13.72
CA LYS A 87 15.55 1.76 -13.22
C LYS A 87 15.48 2.35 -11.81
#